data_AF-A0A9E2W0P4-F1
#
_entry.id   AF-A0A9E2W0P4-F1
#
_cell.length_a   1.000
_cell.length_b   1.000
_cell.length_c   1.000
_cell.angle_alpha   90.00
_cell.angle_beta   90.00
_cell.angle_gamma   90.00
#
_symmetry.space_group_name_H-M   'P 1'
#
loop_
_entity.id
_entity.type
_entity.pdbx_description
1 polymer ?
#
loop_
_entity_poly.entity_id
_entity_poly.type
_entity_poly.pdbx_seq_one_letter_code
_entity_poly.pdbx_strand_id
1 'polypeptide(L)' 'MRLLLYNLRYGAGHGPAFNFPLPGIGGYMRATGRNLGRIVEFIQSTHPDIAGLIEVDMGSVRAA' A
#
# COMPACT_ATOMS: atom_id res chain seq x y z
N MET A 1 -2.67 22.08 11.65
CA MET A 1 -1.63 21.35 10.91
C MET A 1 -1.74 19.86 11.23
N ARG A 2 -1.91 19.02 10.22
CA ARG A 2 -2.20 17.58 10.31
C ARG A 2 -1.09 16.80 9.63
N LEU A 3 -0.43 15.94 10.40
CA LEU A 3 0.57 15.00 9.90
C LEU A 3 -0.08 13.62 9.76
N LEU A 4 -0.02 13.05 8.55
CA LEU A 4 -0.30 11.64 8.33
C LEU A 4 1.03 10.89 8.22
N LEU A 5 1.24 9.87 9.04
CA LEU A 5 2.35 8.93 8.87
C LEU A 5 1.75 7.56 8.53
N TYR A 6 2.08 7.03 7.35
CA TYR A 6 1.48 5.81 6.84
C TYR A 6 2.52 4.87 6.25
N ASN A 7 2.54 3.61 6.71
CA ASN A 7 3.40 2.57 6.14
C ASN A 7 2.64 1.86 5.00
N LEU A 8 3.15 1.98 3.78
CA LEU A 8 2.57 1.40 2.56
C LEU A 8 2.80 -0.10 2.45
N ARG A 9 3.76 -0.65 3.19
CA ARG A 9 4.21 -2.04 3.08
C ARG A 9 4.50 -2.43 1.63
N TYR A 10 5.24 -1.57 0.92
CA TYR A 10 5.55 -1.70 -0.52
C TYR A 10 4.34 -1.75 -1.46
N GLY A 11 3.18 -1.26 -1.00
CA GLY A 11 1.92 -1.34 -1.74
C GLY A 11 1.38 -2.77 -1.89
N ALA A 12 1.96 -3.74 -1.17
CA ALA A 12 1.55 -5.13 -1.22
C ALA A 12 0.09 -5.29 -0.75
N GLY A 13 -0.74 -5.94 -1.57
CA GLY A 13 -2.14 -6.19 -1.22
C GLY A 13 -2.28 -7.25 -0.12
N HIS A 14 -3.32 -7.14 0.71
CA HIS A 14 -3.76 -8.26 1.54
C HIS A 14 -4.70 -9.17 0.73
N GLY A 15 -4.52 -10.49 0.83
CA GLY A 15 -5.41 -11.45 0.17
C GLY A 15 -5.15 -12.89 0.61
N PRO A 16 -6.21 -13.71 0.82
CA PRO A 16 -6.10 -15.11 1.23
C PRO A 16 -5.67 -16.05 0.09
N ALA A 17 -5.46 -15.54 -1.13
CA ALA A 17 -5.21 -16.37 -2.31
C ALA A 17 -3.73 -16.70 -2.49
N PHE A 18 -3.21 -17.53 -1.59
CA PHE A 18 -2.24 -18.56 -1.95
C PHE A 18 -2.40 -19.68 -0.92
N ASN A 19 -2.59 -20.92 -1.38
CA ASN A 19 -2.59 -22.12 -0.54
C ASN A 19 -1.18 -22.38 0.04
N PHE A 20 -0.60 -21.39 0.73
CA PHE A 20 0.64 -21.54 1.46
C PHE A 20 0.28 -21.89 2.91
N PRO A 21 0.95 -22.87 3.53
CA PRO A 21 0.64 -23.29 4.91
C PRO A 21 0.91 -22.21 5.97
N LEU A 22 1.37 -21.02 5.56
CA LEU A 22 1.72 -19.90 6.42
C LEU A 22 0.84 -18.68 6.10
N PRO A 23 -0.16 -18.37 6.95
CA PRO A 23 -0.99 -17.17 6.78
C PRO A 23 -0.09 -15.91 6.81
N GLY A 24 -0.22 -15.07 5.78
CA GLY A 24 0.44 -13.75 5.72
C GLY A 24 1.59 -13.59 4.72
N ILE A 25 2.13 -14.67 4.15
CA ILE A 25 3.23 -14.62 3.15
C ILE A 25 2.72 -14.37 1.73
N GLY A 26 1.54 -14.90 1.38
CA GLY A 26 0.95 -14.76 0.03
C GLY A 26 0.56 -13.33 -0.38
N GLY A 27 0.47 -12.39 0.57
CA GLY A 27 0.13 -10.99 0.30
C GLY A 27 1.25 -10.18 -0.39
N TYR A 28 2.51 -10.60 -0.24
CA TYR A 28 3.66 -9.89 -0.79
C TYR A 28 3.78 -9.98 -2.33
N MET A 29 3.04 -10.88 -2.98
CA MET A 29 3.18 -11.18 -4.42
C MET A 29 2.01 -10.64 -5.27
N ARG A 30 1.04 -9.93 -4.69
CA ARG A 30 -0.16 -9.50 -5.41
C ARG A 30 0.00 -8.10 -6.00
N ALA A 31 -0.42 -7.95 -7.26
CA ALA A 31 -0.33 -6.72 -8.06
C ALA A 31 -0.74 -5.45 -7.28
N THR A 32 0.23 -4.55 -7.14
CA THR A 32 0.26 -3.32 -6.34
C THR A 32 -0.81 -2.29 -6.73
N GLY A 33 -1.30 -2.31 -7.98
CA GLY A 33 -2.14 -1.25 -8.55
C GLY A 33 -3.50 -1.04 -7.88
N ARG A 34 -4.23 -2.12 -7.53
CA ARG A 34 -5.57 -1.99 -6.91
C ARG A 34 -5.50 -1.53 -5.45
N ASN A 35 -4.45 -1.90 -4.73
CA ASN A 35 -4.28 -1.51 -3.33
C ASN A 35 -3.78 -0.07 -3.21
N LEU A 36 -2.88 0.34 -4.11
CA LEU A 36 -2.38 1.71 -4.19
C LEU A 36 -3.53 2.71 -4.38
N GLY A 37 -4.48 2.44 -5.28
CA GLY A 37 -5.65 3.31 -5.48
C GLY A 37 -6.46 3.56 -4.20
N ARG A 38 -6.68 2.53 -3.39
CA ARG A 38 -7.39 2.67 -2.10
C ARG A 38 -6.59 3.44 -1.07
N ILE A 39 -5.27 3.27 -1.05
CA ILE A 39 -4.39 4.02 -0.16
C ILE A 39 -4.39 5.51 -0.55
N VAL A 40 -4.40 5.82 -1.85
CA VAL A 40 -4.53 7.18 -2.36
C VAL A 40 -5.87 7.80 -1.94
N GLU A 41 -6.99 7.10 -2.15
CA GLU A 41 -8.32 7.56 -1.71
C GLU A 41 -8.34 7.80 -0.19
N PHE A 42 -7.76 6.90 0.61
CA PHE A 42 -7.65 7.06 2.04
C PHE A 42 -6.87 8.32 2.43
N ILE A 43 -5.65 8.51 1.89
CA ILE A 43 -4.82 9.68 2.17
C ILE A 43 -5.59 10.96 1.81
N GLN A 44 -6.22 11.01 0.63
CA GLN A 44 -7.01 12.17 0.19
C GLN A 44 -8.19 12.45 1.13
N SER A 45 -8.96 11.43 1.51
CA SER A 45 -10.09 11.58 2.44
C SER A 45 -9.67 12.16 3.80
N THR A 46 -8.42 11.94 4.21
CA THR A 46 -7.93 12.44 5.48
C THR A 46 -7.54 13.92 5.44
N HIS A 47 -7.40 14.56 4.28
CA HIS A 47 -7.00 15.98 4.15
C HIS A 47 -5.78 16.36 5.04
N PRO A 48 -4.61 15.70 4.90
CA PRO A 48 -3.42 16.03 5.68
C PRO A 48 -2.68 17.23 5.09
N ASP A 49 -2.03 18.02 5.94
CA ASP A 49 -1.14 19.12 5.50
C ASP A 49 0.23 18.57 5.10
N ILE A 50 0.68 17.49 5.76
CA ILE A 50 1.93 16.78 5.50
C ILE A 50 1.65 15.28 5.56
N ALA A 51 2.09 14.53 4.55
CA ALA A 51 2.03 13.07 4.52
C ALA A 51 3.45 12.47 4.46
N GLY A 52 3.83 11.75 5.52
CA GLY A 52 5.02 10.91 5.57
C GLY A 52 4.66 9.47 5.22
N LEU A 53 5.34 8.90 4.22
CA LEU A 53 5.09 7.55 3.74
C LEU A 53 6.32 6.67 4.01
N ILE A 54 6.09 5.49 4.58
CA ILE A 54 7.13 4.50 4.92
C ILE A 54 7.00 3.29 3.99
N GLU A 55 8.12 2.64 3.66
CA GLU A 55 8.19 1.48 2.75
C GLU A 55 7.56 1.76 1.38
N VAL A 56 7.87 2.93 0.81
CA VAL A 56 7.51 3.26 -0.57
C VAL A 56 8.43 2.48 -1.52
N ASP A 57 7.86 1.58 -2.31
CA ASP A 57 8.54 0.90 -3.41
C ASP A 57 8.66 1.84 -4.63
N MET A 58 9.87 1.91 -5.23
CA MET A 58 10.19 2.66 -6.45
C MET A 58 9.66 2.01 -7.74
N GLY A 59 9.11 0.79 -7.67
CA GLY A 59 8.50 0.06 -8.79
C GLY A 59 7.12 0.57 -9.20
N SER A 60 6.45 1.35 -8.33
CA SER A 60 5.17 2.03 -8.65
C SER A 60 5.28 3.21 -9.64
N VAL A 61 6.49 3.76 -9.86
CA VAL A 61 6.75 4.80 -10.89
C VAL A 61 6.73 4.22 -12.32
N ARG A 62 6.71 2.89 -12.48
CA ARG A 62 6.53 2.21 -13.77
C ARG A 62 5.13 1.61 -13.96
N ALA A 63 4.11 2.20 -13.34
CA ALA A 63 2.74 2.06 -13.86
C ALA A 63 2.66 2.82 -15.20
N ALA A 64 3.21 2.21 -16.25
CA ALA A 64 2.95 2.57 -17.63
C ALA A 64 1.53 2.16 -18.02
#